data_AF-A0A947GBU4-F1
#
_entry.id   AF-A0A947GBU4-F1
#
_cell.length_a   1.000
_cell.length_b   1.000
_cell.length_c   1.000
_cell.angle_alpha   90.00
_cell.angle_beta   90.00
_cell.angle_gamma   90.00
#
_symmetry.space_group_name_H-M   'P 1'
#
loop_
_entity.id
_entity.type
_entity.pdbx_description
1 polymer ?
#
loop_
_entity_poly.entity_id
_entity_poly.type
_entity_poly.pdbx_seq_one_letter_code
_entity_poly.pdbx_strand_id
1 'polypeptide(L)'
;ALIERAFDKPAATDLFDRPIAALYLERDYRSAALVSPAPMGSYLSKFAVDVAARGEGLGRDLWAALTADNPRLVWRSRPANPIEPWYRQVCDGMSKSRDWHVFWRGLEAAELQAAVEFALAAPRDFE
;
A
#
# COMPACT_ATOMS: atom_id res chain seq x y z
N ALA A 1 16.29 -0.80 6.33
CA ALA A 1 16.88 -1.71 5.32
C ALA A 1 15.91 -2.11 4.20
N LEU A 2 14.98 -3.07 4.36
CA LEU A 2 14.13 -3.54 3.25
C LEU A 2 13.26 -2.44 2.62
N ILE A 3 12.47 -1.73 3.44
CA ILE A 3 11.55 -0.68 2.97
C ILE A 3 12.31 0.42 2.21
N GLU A 4 13.48 0.82 2.70
CA GLU A 4 14.32 1.81 2.04
C GLU A 4 14.89 1.30 0.71
N ARG A 5 15.39 0.05 0.68
CA ARG A 5 15.91 -0.57 -0.56
C ARG A 5 14.83 -0.72 -1.64
N ALA A 6 13.62 -1.11 -1.26
CA ALA A 6 12.53 -1.32 -2.21
C ALA A 6 12.02 -0.01 -2.86
N PHE A 7 12.19 1.11 -2.17
CA PHE A 7 11.74 2.44 -2.62
C PHE A 7 12.89 3.39 -3.00
N ASP A 8 14.13 2.94 -2.86
CA ASP A 8 15.37 3.70 -3.11
C ASP A 8 15.39 5.08 -2.42
N LYS A 9 14.86 5.12 -1.19
CA LYS A 9 14.67 6.35 -0.39
C LYS A 9 14.79 6.09 1.11
N PRO A 10 15.30 7.06 1.89
CA PRO A 10 15.26 6.96 3.35
C PRO A 10 13.82 6.98 3.85
N ALA A 11 13.51 6.10 4.79
CA ALA A 11 12.20 6.08 5.44
C ALA A 11 12.09 7.30 6.37
N ALA A 12 10.88 7.86 6.47
CA ALA A 12 10.59 8.90 7.46
C ALA A 12 10.92 8.39 8.87
N THR A 13 11.53 9.25 9.69
CA THR A 13 12.03 8.90 11.03
C THR A 13 10.93 8.39 11.96
N ASP A 14 9.70 8.87 11.79
CA ASP A 14 8.53 8.52 12.59
C ASP A 14 7.73 7.33 12.01
N LEU A 15 8.16 6.70 10.90
CA LEU A 15 7.36 5.68 10.19
C LEU A 15 6.88 4.55 11.10
N PHE A 16 7.75 4.04 11.97
CA PHE A 16 7.44 2.93 12.86
C PHE A 16 6.83 3.36 14.20
N ASP A 17 6.80 4.67 14.48
CA ASP A 17 6.10 5.23 15.64
C ASP A 17 4.62 5.46 15.35
N ARG A 18 4.22 5.44 14.07
CA ARG A 18 2.83 5.52 13.63
C ARG A 18 2.07 4.23 13.95
N PRO A 19 0.73 4.29 14.12
CA PRO A 19 -0.07 3.08 14.33
C PRO A 19 0.07 2.06 13.20
N ILE A 20 0.43 0.83 13.57
CA ILE A 20 0.53 -0.34 12.68
C ILE A 20 -0.54 -1.34 13.10
N ALA A 21 -1.43 -1.68 12.18
CA ALA A 21 -2.46 -2.71 12.37
C ALA A 21 -1.90 -4.10 12.04
N ALA A 22 -1.11 -4.20 10.97
CA ALA A 22 -0.50 -5.45 10.55
C ALA A 22 0.80 -5.18 9.77
N LEU A 23 1.73 -6.13 9.89
CA LEU A 23 2.95 -6.17 9.11
C LEU A 23 3.07 -7.56 8.47
N TYR A 24 3.15 -7.60 7.15
CA TYR A 24 3.37 -8.83 6.39
C TYR A 24 4.82 -8.86 5.96
N LEU A 25 5.55 -9.91 6.32
CA LEU A 25 6.95 -10.09 5.99
C LEU A 25 7.15 -11.46 5.34
N GLU A 26 7.78 -11.48 4.18
CA GLU A 26 8.32 -12.70 3.61
C GLU A 26 9.58 -13.11 4.41
N ARG A 27 9.83 -14.43 4.50
CA ARG A 27 10.85 -15.04 5.37
C ARG A 27 12.24 -14.43 5.19
N ASP A 28 12.63 -14.19 3.95
CA ASP A 28 13.94 -13.67 3.59
C ASP A 28 13.93 -12.14 3.43
N TYR A 29 12.86 -11.47 3.89
CA TYR A 29 12.67 -10.04 3.78
C TYR A 29 12.81 -9.56 2.33
N ARG A 30 12.32 -10.34 1.36
CA ARG A 30 12.30 -9.96 -0.07
C ARG A 30 11.00 -9.28 -0.47
N SER A 31 9.97 -9.37 0.37
CA SER A 31 8.75 -8.58 0.25
C SER A 31 8.17 -8.23 1.61
N ALA A 32 7.49 -7.08 1.69
CA ALA A 32 6.82 -6.63 2.90
C ALA A 32 5.61 -5.74 2.59
N ALA A 33 4.60 -5.80 3.45
CA ALA A 33 3.49 -4.87 3.44
C ALA A 33 3.24 -4.28 4.84
N LEU A 34 3.05 -2.97 4.91
CA LEU A 34 2.73 -2.24 6.13
C LEU A 34 1.29 -1.75 6.05
N VAL A 35 0.46 -2.19 6.99
CA VAL A 35 -0.94 -1.80 7.10
C VAL A 35 -1.14 -0.96 8.34
N SER A 36 -1.76 0.20 8.17
CA SER A 36 -2.19 1.08 9.24
C SER A 36 -3.71 1.04 9.38
N PRO A 37 -4.25 1.33 10.59
CA PRO A 37 -5.69 1.50 10.77
C PRO A 37 -6.24 2.63 9.89
N ALA A 38 -7.46 2.47 9.40
CA ALA A 38 -8.19 3.50 8.69
C ALA A 38 -9.69 3.49 9.04
N PRO A 39 -10.42 4.61 8.91
CA PRO A 39 -11.82 4.68 9.34
C PRO A 39 -12.76 3.67 8.64
N MET A 40 -12.43 3.26 7.41
CA MET A 40 -13.16 2.28 6.61
C MET A 40 -12.63 0.85 6.73
N GLY A 41 -11.61 0.60 7.57
CA GLY A 41 -10.91 -0.67 7.68
C GLY A 41 -9.40 -0.46 7.71
N SER A 42 -8.74 -0.73 6.59
CA SER A 42 -7.28 -0.77 6.52
C SER A 42 -6.70 0.17 5.49
N TYR A 43 -5.55 0.76 5.79
CA TYR A 43 -4.73 1.52 4.86
C TYR A 43 -3.41 0.81 4.59
N LEU A 44 -3.16 0.46 3.33
CA LEU A 44 -1.85 -0.06 2.93
C LEU A 44 -0.90 1.12 2.74
N SER A 45 -0.10 1.39 3.78
CA SER A 45 0.95 2.40 3.72
C SER A 45 2.07 1.94 2.79
N LYS A 46 2.57 0.71 2.96
CA LYS A 46 3.69 0.19 2.16
C LYS A 46 3.37 -1.15 1.53
N PHE A 47 3.83 -1.28 0.30
CA PHE A 47 3.91 -2.55 -0.41
C PHE A 47 5.25 -2.60 -1.13
N ALA A 48 6.17 -3.37 -0.59
CA ALA A 48 7.56 -3.48 -1.01
C ALA A 48 7.82 -4.88 -1.55
N VAL A 49 8.36 -4.98 -2.76
CA VAL A 49 8.87 -6.23 -3.31
C VAL A 49 10.23 -5.91 -3.91
N ASP A 50 11.24 -6.68 -3.52
CA ASP A 50 12.60 -6.56 -4.05
C ASP A 50 12.57 -6.64 -5.58
N VAL A 51 13.34 -5.78 -6.23
CA VAL A 51 13.45 -5.75 -7.70
C VAL A 51 13.94 -7.10 -8.21
N ALA A 52 14.88 -7.74 -7.50
CA ALA A 52 15.39 -9.06 -7.85
C ALA A 52 14.32 -10.16 -7.75
N ALA A 53 13.26 -9.95 -6.95
CA ALA A 53 12.15 -10.88 -6.74
C ALA A 53 10.97 -10.67 -7.72
N ARG A 54 11.06 -9.70 -8.63
CA ARG A 54 9.97 -9.41 -9.57
C ARG A 54 9.83 -10.55 -10.58
N GLY A 55 8.64 -11.12 -10.66
CA GLY A 55 8.34 -12.27 -11.54
C GLY A 55 8.34 -13.63 -10.83
N GLU A 56 8.80 -13.71 -9.58
CA GLU A 56 8.83 -14.93 -8.77
C GLU A 56 7.51 -15.23 -8.04
N GLY A 57 6.48 -14.40 -8.23
CA GLY A 57 5.17 -14.57 -7.57
C GLY A 57 5.08 -13.99 -6.15
N LEU A 58 6.19 -13.66 -5.49
CA LEU A 58 6.21 -13.14 -4.11
C LEU A 58 5.28 -11.95 -3.85
N GLY A 59 5.18 -11.01 -4.81
CA GLY A 59 4.24 -9.90 -4.69
C GLY A 59 2.78 -10.34 -4.73
N ARG A 60 2.45 -11.35 -5.53
CA ARG A 60 1.08 -11.89 -5.61
C ARG A 60 0.71 -12.65 -4.35
N ASP A 61 1.62 -13.43 -3.80
CA ASP A 61 1.40 -14.19 -2.56
C ASP A 61 1.22 -13.24 -1.38
N LEU A 62 2.09 -12.22 -1.28
CA LEU A 62 1.95 -11.16 -0.28
C LEU A 62 0.61 -10.42 -0.39
N TRP A 63 0.19 -10.10 -1.62
CA TRP A 63 -1.09 -9.44 -1.88
C TRP A 63 -2.28 -10.32 -1.51
N ALA A 64 -2.21 -11.62 -1.81
CA ALA A 64 -3.27 -12.58 -1.48
C ALA A 64 -3.45 -12.70 0.03
N ALA A 65 -2.35 -12.86 0.78
CA ALA A 65 -2.40 -12.89 2.25
C ALA A 65 -2.94 -11.57 2.81
N LEU A 66 -2.39 -10.43 2.36
CA LEU A 66 -2.81 -9.10 2.78
C LEU A 66 -4.31 -8.86 2.57
N THR A 67 -4.84 -9.19 1.39
CA THR A 67 -6.24 -8.89 1.05
C THR A 67 -7.24 -9.89 1.61
N ALA A 68 -6.81 -11.12 1.95
CA ALA A 68 -7.63 -12.06 2.69
C ALA A 68 -7.94 -11.54 4.11
N ASP A 69 -6.95 -10.96 4.77
CA ASP A 69 -7.09 -10.39 6.12
C ASP A 69 -7.72 -8.99 6.12
N ASN A 70 -7.58 -8.25 5.02
CA ASN A 70 -8.01 -6.86 4.89
C ASN A 70 -9.02 -6.72 3.73
N PRO A 71 -10.28 -7.19 3.89
CA PRO A 71 -11.28 -7.15 2.82
C PRO A 71 -11.68 -5.72 2.43
N ARG A 72 -11.47 -4.76 3.33
CA ARG A 72 -11.76 -3.34 3.14
C ARG A 72 -10.45 -2.56 3.22
N LEU A 73 -9.91 -2.22 2.05
CA LEU A 73 -8.54 -1.73 1.92
C LEU A 73 -8.48 -0.48 1.04
N VAL A 74 -7.78 0.55 1.49
CA VAL A 74 -7.47 1.74 0.69
C VAL A 74 -5.95 1.95 0.63
N TRP A 75 -5.45 2.43 -0.50
CA TRP A 75 -4.03 2.75 -0.66
C TRP A 75 -3.83 3.83 -1.70
N ARG A 76 -2.62 4.40 -1.76
CA ARG A 76 -2.26 5.36 -2.79
C ARG A 76 -0.92 5.03 -3.41
N SER A 77 -0.72 5.49 -4.62
CA SER A 77 0.55 5.40 -5.32
C SER A 77 0.81 6.66 -6.13
N ARG A 78 2.09 6.99 -6.33
CA ARG A 78 2.48 7.97 -7.34
C ARG A 78 2.08 7.47 -8.73
N PRO A 79 1.65 8.35 -9.66
CA PRO A 79 1.36 7.95 -11.04
C PRO A 79 2.54 7.28 -11.75
N ALA A 80 3.77 7.68 -11.41
CA ALA A 80 5.00 7.13 -11.98
C ALA A 80 5.51 5.84 -11.31
N ASN A 81 4.79 5.30 -10.32
CA ASN A 81 5.21 4.06 -9.65
C ASN A 81 5.13 2.88 -10.64
N PRO A 82 6.20 2.10 -10.85
CA PRO A 82 6.20 0.98 -11.81
C PRO A 82 5.10 -0.06 -11.60
N ILE A 83 4.60 -0.24 -10.38
CA ILE A 83 3.54 -1.20 -10.07
C ILE A 83 2.11 -0.62 -10.19
N GLU A 84 1.97 0.67 -10.54
CA GLU A 84 0.67 1.33 -10.71
C GLU A 84 -0.25 0.60 -11.72
N PRO A 85 0.23 0.12 -12.89
CA PRO A 85 -0.60 -0.64 -13.81
C PRO A 85 -1.18 -1.91 -13.18
N TRP A 86 -0.43 -2.55 -12.29
CA TRP A 86 -0.91 -3.73 -11.55
C TRP A 86 -1.94 -3.34 -10.49
N TYR A 87 -1.77 -2.21 -9.78
CA TYR A 87 -2.80 -1.71 -8.86
C TYR A 87 -4.14 -1.49 -9.55
N ARG A 88 -4.14 -0.96 -10.78
CA ARG A 88 -5.35 -0.81 -11.60
C ARG A 88 -6.05 -2.13 -11.92
N GLN A 89 -5.31 -3.24 -11.96
CA GLN A 89 -5.88 -4.57 -12.23
C GLN A 89 -6.48 -5.23 -10.98
N VAL A 90 -6.00 -4.86 -9.79
CA VAL A 90 -6.39 -5.52 -8.54
C VAL A 90 -7.29 -4.68 -7.63
N CYS A 91 -7.61 -3.45 -8.00
CA CYS A 91 -8.56 -2.60 -7.28
C CYS A 91 -10.00 -2.82 -7.75
N ASP A 92 -10.96 -2.54 -6.88
CA ASP A 92 -12.38 -2.47 -7.24
C ASP A 92 -12.72 -1.10 -7.84
N GLY A 93 -11.97 -0.06 -7.45
CA GLY A 93 -12.07 1.29 -8.01
C GLY A 93 -10.87 2.17 -7.67
N MET A 94 -10.79 3.32 -8.33
CA MET A 94 -9.73 4.30 -8.09
C MET A 94 -10.18 5.75 -8.36
N SER A 95 -9.47 6.69 -7.75
CA SER A 95 -9.54 8.12 -8.01
C SER A 95 -8.17 8.65 -8.41
N LYS A 96 -8.12 9.51 -9.43
CA LYS A 96 -6.89 10.05 -9.99
C LYS A 96 -6.74 11.53 -9.66
N SER A 97 -5.58 11.90 -9.15
CA SER A 97 -5.13 13.29 -9.02
C SER A 97 -3.74 13.43 -9.65
N ARG A 98 -3.23 14.67 -9.74
CA ARG A 98 -1.90 14.95 -10.28
C ARG A 98 -0.79 14.22 -9.53
N ASP A 99 -0.86 14.22 -8.20
CA ASP A 99 0.22 13.74 -7.34
C ASP A 99 0.05 12.28 -6.90
N TRP A 100 -1.19 11.81 -6.85
CA TRP A 100 -1.55 10.52 -6.29
C TRP A 100 -2.71 9.89 -7.06
N HIS A 101 -2.61 8.58 -7.30
CA HIS A 101 -3.77 7.74 -7.56
C HIS A 101 -4.13 7.04 -6.25
N VAL A 102 -5.41 7.11 -5.87
CA VAL A 102 -5.97 6.40 -4.71
C VAL A 102 -6.78 5.23 -5.21
N PHE A 103 -6.59 4.06 -4.62
CA PHE A 103 -7.21 2.80 -5.00
C PHE A 103 -7.90 2.19 -3.79
N TRP A 104 -8.93 1.39 -4.02
CA TRP A 104 -9.63 0.69 -2.94
C TRP A 104 -10.14 -0.70 -3.33
N ARG A 105 -10.47 -1.48 -2.30
CA ARG A 105 -11.20 -2.75 -2.36
C ARG A 105 -12.24 -2.82 -1.25
N GLY A 106 -13.40 -3.41 -1.55
CA GLY A 106 -14.46 -3.71 -0.57
C GLY A 106 -15.09 -2.49 0.10
N LEU A 107 -15.10 -1.33 -0.59
CA LEU A 107 -15.73 -0.11 -0.09
C LEU A 107 -17.05 0.17 -0.80
N GLU A 108 -18.02 0.64 -0.04
CA GLU A 108 -19.32 1.08 -0.56
C GLU A 108 -19.23 2.51 -1.12
N ALA A 109 -20.15 2.86 -2.03
CA ALA A 109 -20.17 4.17 -2.69
C ALA A 109 -20.20 5.35 -1.70
N ALA A 110 -20.92 5.19 -0.57
CA ALA A 110 -21.04 6.20 0.47
C ALA A 110 -19.71 6.49 1.21
N GLU A 111 -18.71 5.63 1.09
CA GLU A 111 -17.45 5.70 1.84
C GLU A 111 -16.29 6.26 1.01
N LEU A 112 -16.45 6.28 -0.33
CA LEU A 112 -15.37 6.56 -1.26
C LEU A 112 -14.78 7.95 -1.08
N GLN A 113 -15.61 8.97 -0.83
CA GLN A 113 -15.14 10.32 -0.62
C GLN A 113 -14.20 10.40 0.60
N ALA A 114 -14.67 9.93 1.76
CA ALA A 114 -13.88 9.94 2.99
C ALA A 114 -12.60 9.08 2.85
N ALA A 115 -12.67 7.98 2.10
CA ALA A 115 -11.51 7.13 1.85
C ALA A 115 -10.44 7.80 0.98
N VAL A 116 -10.86 8.52 -0.07
CA VAL A 116 -9.95 9.30 -0.90
C VAL A 116 -9.32 10.43 -0.10
N GLU A 117 -10.10 11.17 0.67
CA GLU A 117 -9.61 12.25 1.53
C GLU A 117 -8.59 11.73 2.57
N PHE A 118 -8.90 10.62 3.25
CA PHE A 118 -8.00 9.98 4.19
C PHE A 118 -6.67 9.58 3.53
N ALA A 119 -6.74 8.88 2.39
CA ALA A 119 -5.54 8.44 1.69
C ALA A 119 -4.68 9.62 1.22
N LEU A 120 -5.29 10.71 0.73
CA LEU A 120 -4.57 11.92 0.32
C LEU A 120 -3.92 12.65 1.51
N ALA A 121 -4.57 12.67 2.67
CA ALA A 121 -4.07 13.29 3.89
C ALA A 121 -3.00 12.44 4.62
N ALA A 122 -2.90 11.15 4.32
CA ALA A 122 -1.92 10.27 4.94
C ALA A 122 -0.49 10.86 4.85
N PRO A 123 0.35 10.71 5.89
CA PRO A 123 1.69 11.24 5.89
C PRO A 123 2.54 10.59 4.79
N ARG A 124 3.60 11.28 4.37
CA ARG A 124 4.62 10.66 3.52
C ARG A 124 5.50 9.79 4.38
N ASP A 125 5.91 8.66 3.84
CA ASP A 125 6.72 7.67 4.56
C ASP A 125 8.18 7.65 4.09
N PHE A 126 8.51 8.51 3.13
CA PHE A 126 9.85 8.73 2.60
C PHE A 126 10.10 10.22 2.46
N GLU A 127 11.35 10.62 2.64
CA GLU A 127 11.84 11.98 2.40
C GLU A 127 12.00 12.29 0.89
#